data_AF-A0A9J6CRP7-F1
#
_entry.id   AF-A0A9J6CRP7-F1
#
_cell.length_a   1.000
_cell.length_b   1.000
_cell.length_c   1.000
_cell.angle_alpha   90.00
_cell.angle_beta   90.00
_cell.angle_gamma   90.00
#
_symmetry.space_group_name_H-M   'P 1'
#
loop_
_entity.id
_entity.type
_entity.pdbx_description
1 polymer ?
#
loop_
_entity_poly.entity_id
_entity_poly.type
_entity_poly.pdbx_seq_one_letter_code
_entity_poly.pdbx_strand_id
1 'polypeptide(L)'
;MVLWAGRTEEAINTIFDDITSRPLDAEHIALLQNSQVQTTSANTYRGFGMFINDASTGKAVCTQRDIQYFNGTRRPIVFCYSGMDQHGQRWILLQKGIDLKSIITCEDKSIFNNVMHSYVGIVSIEIALTDILKSLGIEPDYIIGHSVGELGCAYADNLFDS
;
A
#
# COMPACT_ATOMS: atom_id res chain seq x y z
N MET A 1 8.51 1.42 -9.17
CA MET A 1 9.10 1.37 -7.81
C MET A 1 10.09 0.22 -7.77
N VAL A 2 11.27 0.43 -7.20
CA VAL A 2 12.32 -0.60 -7.01
C VAL A 2 12.68 -0.64 -5.53
N LEU A 3 12.78 -1.85 -4.96
CA LEU A 3 13.16 -2.09 -3.57
C LEU A 3 14.56 -2.71 -3.55
N TRP A 4 15.41 -2.31 -2.61
CA TRP A 4 16.76 -2.85 -2.50
C TRP A 4 17.24 -2.98 -1.05
N ALA A 5 17.89 -4.10 -0.75
CA ALA A 5 18.56 -4.40 0.50
C ALA A 5 20.08 -4.38 0.31
N GLY A 6 20.77 -3.68 1.19
CA GLY A 6 22.23 -3.57 1.15
C GLY A 6 22.87 -3.71 2.53
N ARG A 7 24.20 -3.86 2.53
CA ARG A 7 25.03 -3.85 3.75
C ARG A 7 25.37 -2.43 4.21
N THR A 8 25.35 -1.46 3.28
CA THR A 8 25.59 -0.04 3.55
C THR A 8 24.63 0.80 2.72
N GLU A 9 24.48 2.07 3.09
CA GLU A 9 23.68 3.04 2.35
C GLU A 9 24.25 3.30 0.95
N GLU A 10 25.59 3.38 0.81
CA GLU A 10 26.26 3.62 -0.46
C GLU A 10 26.03 2.48 -1.47
N ALA A 11 25.95 1.24 -0.99
CA ALA A 11 25.66 0.10 -1.84
C ALA A 11 24.26 0.19 -2.46
N ILE A 12 23.28 0.72 -1.72
CA ILE A 12 21.92 0.94 -2.22
C ILE A 12 21.92 2.11 -3.21
N ASN A 13 22.58 3.23 -2.87
CA ASN A 13 22.69 4.39 -3.76
C ASN A 13 23.36 4.01 -5.09
N THR A 14 24.41 3.20 -5.07
CA THR A 14 25.10 2.73 -6.28
C THR A 14 24.15 1.99 -7.24
N ILE A 15 23.27 1.14 -6.70
CA ILE A 15 22.28 0.42 -7.51
C ILE A 15 21.22 1.38 -8.07
N PHE A 16 20.73 2.31 -7.26
CA PHE A 16 19.78 3.32 -7.72
C PHE A 16 20.36 4.23 -8.80
N ASP A 17 21.63 4.62 -8.67
CA ASP A 17 22.32 5.43 -9.66
C ASP A 17 22.59 4.62 -10.96
N ASP A 18 22.92 3.32 -10.87
CA ASP A 18 23.06 2.45 -12.05
C ASP A 18 21.74 2.33 -12.83
N ILE A 19 20.60 2.24 -12.13
CA ILE A 19 19.28 2.26 -12.78
C ILE A 19 19.09 3.55 -13.58
N THR A 20 19.48 4.71 -13.05
CA THR A 20 19.37 6.00 -13.78
C THR A 20 20.32 6.12 -14.97
N SER A 21 21.37 5.29 -15.03
CA SER A 21 22.35 5.34 -16.12
C SER A 21 21.83 4.72 -17.42
N ARG A 22 20.69 4.02 -17.36
CA ARG A 22 20.10 3.22 -18.44
C ARG A 22 18.63 3.60 -18.68
N PRO A 23 18.06 3.26 -19.85
CA PRO A 23 16.61 3.29 -20.02
C PRO A 23 15.94 2.33 -19.03
N LEU A 24 14.72 2.70 -18.60
CA LEU A 24 13.88 1.84 -17.78
C LEU A 24 13.45 0.61 -18.59
N ASP A 25 13.98 -0.54 -18.22
CA ASP A 25 13.71 -1.82 -18.83
C ASP A 25 13.02 -2.75 -17.82
N ALA A 26 11.86 -3.29 -18.19
CA ALA A 26 11.01 -4.04 -17.27
C ALA A 26 11.69 -5.36 -16.86
N GLU A 27 12.35 -6.03 -17.80
CA GLU A 27 13.10 -7.26 -17.59
C GLU A 27 14.26 -7.05 -16.61
N HIS A 28 15.05 -5.99 -16.80
CA HIS A 28 16.10 -5.62 -15.86
C HIS A 28 15.55 -5.36 -14.45
N ILE A 29 14.49 -4.56 -14.31
CA ILE A 29 13.89 -4.28 -12.99
C ILE A 29 13.34 -5.57 -12.35
N ALA A 30 12.69 -6.44 -13.11
CA ALA A 30 12.18 -7.71 -12.61
C ALA A 30 13.31 -8.61 -12.10
N LEU A 31 14.44 -8.68 -12.81
CA LEU A 31 15.62 -9.42 -12.37
C LEU A 31 16.21 -8.85 -11.07
N LEU A 32 16.33 -7.53 -10.97
CA LEU A 32 16.79 -6.86 -9.75
C LEU A 32 15.87 -7.18 -8.57
N GLN A 33 14.55 -7.06 -8.75
CA GLN A 33 13.57 -7.36 -7.70
C GLN A 33 13.60 -8.85 -7.30
N ASN A 34 13.76 -9.75 -8.26
CA ASN A 34 13.84 -11.19 -7.98
C ASN A 34 15.09 -11.54 -7.16
N SER A 35 16.20 -10.84 -7.37
CA SER A 35 17.42 -11.01 -6.56
C SER A 35 17.24 -10.61 -5.08
N GLN A 36 16.25 -9.75 -4.80
CA GLN A 36 15.96 -9.24 -3.46
C GLN A 36 14.97 -10.09 -2.67
N VAL A 37 14.40 -11.14 -3.26
CA VAL A 37 13.43 -12.03 -2.59
C VAL A 37 14.07 -12.73 -1.37
N GLN A 38 15.35 -13.07 -1.44
CA GLN A 38 16.10 -13.70 -0.35
C GLN A 38 17.02 -12.68 0.33
N THR A 39 16.45 -11.80 1.16
CA THR A 39 17.31 -10.89 1.95
C THR A 39 17.93 -11.59 3.16
N THR A 40 19.26 -11.56 3.24
CA THR A 40 20.01 -12.08 4.39
C THR A 40 19.99 -11.09 5.57
N SER A 41 20.12 -11.59 6.79
CA SER A 41 20.27 -10.78 8.01
C SER A 41 21.49 -9.84 7.99
N ALA A 42 22.48 -10.12 7.15
CA ALA A 42 23.65 -9.26 6.94
C ALA A 42 23.32 -7.93 6.23
N ASN A 43 22.19 -7.84 5.51
CA ASN A 43 21.77 -6.60 4.87
C ASN A 43 21.06 -5.73 5.89
N THR A 44 21.80 -4.81 6.50
CA THR A 44 21.31 -3.91 7.55
C THR A 44 20.72 -2.61 7.03
N TYR A 45 20.66 -2.42 5.71
CA TYR A 45 19.99 -1.27 5.10
C TYR A 45 18.90 -1.74 4.12
N ARG A 46 17.81 -0.98 4.05
CA ARG A 46 16.71 -1.16 3.09
C ARG A 46 16.36 0.21 2.50
N GLY A 47 16.11 0.25 1.21
CA GLY A 47 15.66 1.47 0.54
C GLY A 47 14.69 1.19 -0.58
N PHE A 48 13.97 2.23 -0.98
CA PHE A 48 13.13 2.21 -2.17
C PHE A 48 13.48 3.39 -3.08
N GLY A 49 13.28 3.20 -4.38
CA GLY A 49 13.40 4.23 -5.40
C GLY A 49 12.21 4.22 -6.35
N MET A 50 11.72 5.41 -6.67
CA MET A 50 10.70 5.66 -7.67
C MET A 50 11.39 6.16 -8.93
N PHE A 51 11.25 5.39 -10.01
CA PHE A 51 11.88 5.67 -11.28
C PHE A 51 10.81 5.83 -12.36
N ILE A 52 10.94 6.88 -13.17
CA ILE A 52 10.09 7.12 -14.34
C ILE A 52 10.98 7.24 -15.58
N ASN A 53 10.43 6.89 -16.73
CA ASN A 53 11.13 7.10 -17.99
C ASN A 53 10.96 8.56 -18.40
N ASP A 54 12.08 9.27 -18.55
CA ASP A 54 12.06 10.63 -19.07
C ASP A 54 11.92 10.59 -20.59
N ALA A 55 10.77 11.06 -21.08
CA ALA A 55 10.45 11.09 -22.51
C ALA A 55 11.43 11.93 -23.34
N SER A 56 12.15 12.88 -22.73
CA SER A 56 13.10 13.75 -23.42
C SER A 56 14.49 13.15 -23.56
N THR A 57 14.97 12.44 -22.54
CA THR A 57 16.33 11.85 -22.53
C THR A 57 16.33 10.34 -22.82
N GLY A 58 15.17 9.69 -22.74
CA GLY A 58 15.02 8.24 -22.85
C GLY A 58 15.66 7.46 -21.70
N LYS A 59 16.05 8.14 -20.62
CA LYS A 59 16.71 7.54 -19.45
C LYS A 59 15.77 7.46 -18.27
N ALA A 60 16.09 6.56 -17.34
CA ALA A 60 15.41 6.50 -16.07
C ALA A 60 15.78 7.70 -15.17
N VAL A 61 14.77 8.38 -14.64
CA VAL A 61 14.94 9.45 -13.65
C VAL A 61 14.37 8.99 -12.33
N CYS A 62 15.17 9.09 -11.27
CA CYS A 62 14.73 8.84 -9.91
C CYS A 62 13.95 10.06 -9.39
N THR A 63 12.65 9.93 -9.18
CA THR A 63 11.79 11.02 -8.66
C THR A 63 11.81 11.10 -7.15
N GLN A 64 11.91 9.95 -6.48
CA GLN A 64 11.94 9.86 -5.03
C GLN A 64 12.73 8.62 -4.62
N ARG A 65 13.57 8.74 -3.58
CA ARG A 65 14.20 7.60 -2.94
C ARG A 65 14.34 7.86 -1.44
N ASP A 66 14.30 6.80 -0.65
CA ASP A 66 14.59 6.83 0.77
C ASP A 66 15.35 5.56 1.17
N ILE A 67 16.28 5.69 2.11
CA ILE A 67 17.14 4.61 2.58
C ILE A 67 17.21 4.65 4.10
N GLN A 68 16.94 3.52 4.73
CA GLN A 68 16.87 3.42 6.17
C GLN A 68 17.71 2.26 6.68
N TYR A 69 18.32 2.47 7.85
CA TYR A 69 18.95 1.42 8.62
C TYR A 69 17.89 0.52 9.25
N PHE A 70 18.08 -0.79 9.08
CA PHE A 70 17.26 -1.85 9.62
C PHE A 70 18.12 -2.76 10.50
N ASN A 71 17.81 -2.77 11.80
CA ASN A 71 18.57 -3.49 12.83
C ASN A 71 18.19 -4.98 12.96
N GLY A 72 17.50 -5.56 11.98
CA GLY A 72 17.05 -6.95 12.03
C GLY A 72 15.85 -7.20 12.95
N THR A 73 15.35 -6.18 13.66
CA THR A 73 14.19 -6.36 14.55
C THR A 73 12.91 -6.31 13.73
N ARG A 74 12.09 -7.37 13.79
CA ARG A 74 10.75 -7.38 13.21
C ARG A 74 9.91 -6.33 13.93
N ARG A 75 9.49 -5.29 13.20
CA ARG A 75 8.53 -4.30 13.72
C ARG A 75 7.13 -4.86 13.53
N PRO A 76 6.28 -4.84 14.57
CA PRO A 76 4.91 -5.30 14.41
C PRO A 76 4.19 -4.40 13.39
N ILE A 77 3.47 -5.03 12.46
CA ILE A 77 2.64 -4.33 11.49
C ILE A 77 1.25 -4.14 12.11
N VAL A 78 0.77 -2.91 12.14
CA VAL A 78 -0.57 -2.59 12.68
C VAL A 78 -1.43 -2.07 11.55
N PHE A 79 -2.56 -2.73 11.28
CA PHE A 79 -3.56 -2.20 10.36
C PHE A 79 -4.52 -1.29 11.15
N CYS A 80 -4.63 -0.03 10.71
CA CYS A 80 -5.48 0.98 11.34
C CYS A 80 -6.63 1.36 10.42
N TYR A 81 -7.85 1.04 10.83
CA TYR A 81 -9.08 1.33 10.10
C TYR A 81 -9.83 2.48 10.78
N SER A 82 -10.14 3.52 10.02
CA SER A 82 -10.70 4.76 10.55
C SER A 82 -12.10 4.99 10.01
N GLY A 83 -13.11 4.99 10.88
CA GLY A 83 -14.49 5.32 10.51
C GLY A 83 -14.77 6.83 10.46
N MET A 84 -16.00 7.17 10.05
CA MET A 84 -16.54 8.54 10.14
C MET A 84 -16.58 9.02 11.60
N ASP A 85 -16.28 10.29 11.79
CA ASP A 85 -16.36 10.99 13.08
C ASP A 85 -17.80 11.09 13.59
N GLN A 86 -17.90 11.49 14.85
CA GLN A 86 -18.88 11.08 15.87
C GLN A 86 -20.31 11.67 15.69
N HIS A 87 -20.63 12.23 14.53
CA HIS A 87 -21.91 12.89 14.27
C HIS A 87 -22.80 12.15 13.24
N GLY A 88 -22.39 10.96 12.79
CA GLY A 88 -22.92 10.35 11.57
C GLY A 88 -23.70 9.04 11.68
N GLN A 89 -24.18 8.64 12.86
CA GLN A 89 -25.19 7.58 13.07
C GLN A 89 -24.78 6.10 12.89
N ARG A 90 -25.17 5.40 13.96
CA ARG A 90 -25.03 3.98 14.30
C ARG A 90 -25.93 3.08 13.45
N TRP A 91 -25.35 1.96 13.00
CA TRP A 91 -25.98 0.71 12.52
C TRP A 91 -27.08 0.78 11.45
N ILE A 92 -26.73 0.63 10.17
CA ILE A 92 -27.66 0.11 9.15
C ILE A 92 -26.89 -0.74 8.13
N LEU A 93 -26.79 -2.05 8.39
CA LEU A 93 -26.57 -3.05 7.33
C LEU A 93 -27.94 -3.57 6.91
N LEU A 94 -28.46 -3.05 5.80
CA LEU A 94 -29.59 -3.64 5.09
C LEU A 94 -29.30 -3.57 3.60
N GLN A 95 -29.23 -4.76 3.00
CA GLN A 95 -29.09 -4.99 1.57
C GLN A 95 -29.96 -4.00 0.79
N LYS A 96 -29.31 -3.03 0.15
CA LYS A 96 -29.88 -2.28 -0.95
C LYS A 96 -28.92 -2.42 -2.10
N GLY A 97 -29.45 -2.65 -3.30
CA GLY A 97 -28.71 -2.79 -4.56
C GLY A 97 -27.99 -1.49 -4.92
N ILE A 98 -26.97 -1.18 -4.14
CA ILE A 98 -26.12 -0.01 -4.25
C ILE A 98 -25.00 -0.40 -5.22
N ASP A 99 -24.94 0.30 -6.35
CA ASP A 99 -23.85 0.13 -7.31
C ASP A 99 -22.60 0.83 -6.79
N LEU A 100 -21.72 0.04 -6.18
CA LEU A 100 -20.47 0.50 -5.59
C LEU A 100 -19.56 1.22 -6.59
N LYS A 101 -19.57 0.80 -7.87
CA LYS A 101 -18.77 1.43 -8.90
C LYS A 101 -19.24 2.86 -9.12
N SER A 102 -20.56 3.06 -9.20
CA SER A 102 -21.16 4.39 -9.36
C SER A 102 -20.82 5.34 -8.21
N ILE A 103 -20.69 4.85 -6.97
CA ILE A 103 -20.35 5.66 -5.81
C ILE A 103 -18.88 6.08 -5.83
N ILE A 104 -17.96 5.16 -6.13
CA ILE A 104 -16.52 5.45 -6.12
C ILE A 104 -16.11 6.29 -7.32
N THR A 105 -16.76 6.12 -8.48
CA THR A 105 -16.42 6.83 -9.72
C THR A 105 -17.27 8.07 -9.98
N CYS A 106 -18.15 8.48 -9.06
CA CYS A 106 -18.97 9.68 -9.24
C CYS A 106 -18.12 10.96 -9.06
N GLU A 107 -18.19 11.88 -10.02
CA GLU A 107 -17.55 13.20 -9.89
C GLU A 107 -18.37 14.17 -9.02
N ASP A 108 -19.67 13.87 -8.80
CA ASP A 108 -20.54 14.70 -7.98
C ASP A 108 -20.35 14.41 -6.48
N LYS A 109 -19.72 15.36 -5.78
CA LYS A 109 -19.49 15.30 -4.34
C LYS A 109 -20.78 15.26 -3.51
N SER A 110 -21.93 15.64 -4.09
CA SER A 110 -23.23 15.60 -3.41
C SER A 110 -23.68 14.19 -3.06
N ILE A 111 -23.14 13.16 -3.74
CA ILE A 111 -23.46 11.75 -3.48
C ILE A 111 -23.06 11.30 -2.07
N PHE A 112 -22.03 11.93 -1.49
CA PHE A 112 -21.51 11.68 -0.15
C PHE A 112 -22.29 12.42 0.96
N ASN A 113 -23.21 13.32 0.59
CA ASN A 113 -24.17 13.88 1.56
C ASN A 113 -25.12 12.79 2.07
N ASN A 114 -25.29 11.71 1.32
CA ASN A 114 -25.93 10.50 1.81
C ASN A 114 -24.93 9.69 2.63
N VAL A 115 -25.17 9.66 3.95
CA VAL A 115 -24.40 8.90 4.93
C VAL A 115 -24.19 7.45 4.51
N MET A 116 -25.18 6.80 3.89
CA MET A 116 -25.07 5.41 3.42
C MET A 116 -24.06 5.24 2.28
N HIS A 117 -24.01 6.19 1.35
CA HIS A 117 -23.05 6.12 0.23
C HIS A 117 -21.61 6.37 0.72
N SER A 118 -21.45 7.30 1.66
CA SER A 118 -20.16 7.55 2.32
C SER A 118 -19.66 6.31 3.07
N TYR A 119 -20.53 5.63 3.82
CA TYR A 119 -20.16 4.39 4.50
C TYR A 119 -19.76 3.27 3.55
N VAL A 120 -20.56 3.02 2.51
CA VAL A 120 -20.26 1.99 1.52
C VAL A 120 -18.96 2.29 0.78
N GLY A 121 -18.70 3.56 0.45
CA GLY A 121 -17.44 3.98 -0.15
C GLY A 121 -16.23 3.73 0.74
N ILE A 122 -16.29 4.14 2.02
CA ILE A 122 -15.19 3.97 2.98
C ILE A 122 -14.88 2.48 3.18
N VAL A 123 -15.88 1.66 3.50
CA VAL A 123 -15.68 0.22 3.76
C VAL A 123 -15.10 -0.49 2.52
N SER A 124 -15.55 -0.11 1.33
CA SER A 124 -15.07 -0.74 0.10
C SER A 124 -13.61 -0.39 -0.21
N ILE A 125 -13.19 0.84 0.08
CA ILE A 125 -11.79 1.24 -0.04
C ILE A 125 -10.94 0.51 1.01
N GLU A 126 -11.41 0.40 2.25
CA GLU A 126 -10.72 -0.33 3.31
C GLU A 126 -10.50 -1.81 2.96
N ILE A 127 -11.53 -2.48 2.41
CA ILE A 127 -11.44 -3.86 1.91
C ILE A 127 -10.43 -3.95 0.76
N ALA A 128 -10.55 -3.10 -0.26
CA ALA A 128 -9.66 -3.13 -1.42
C ALA A 128 -8.18 -2.88 -1.04
N LEU A 129 -7.91 -1.97 -0.10
CA LEU A 129 -6.57 -1.75 0.42
C LEU A 129 -6.07 -2.96 1.22
N THR A 130 -6.93 -3.59 2.01
CA THR A 130 -6.60 -4.81 2.75
C THR A 130 -6.22 -5.95 1.79
N ASP A 131 -6.96 -6.11 0.70
CA ASP A 131 -6.65 -7.10 -0.34
C ASP A 131 -5.32 -6.86 -1.02
N ILE A 132 -5.02 -5.59 -1.35
CA ILE A 132 -3.72 -5.23 -1.92
C ILE A 132 -2.60 -5.60 -0.94
N LEU A 133 -2.73 -5.26 0.34
CA LEU A 133 -1.72 -5.60 1.36
C LEU A 133 -1.55 -7.11 1.53
N LYS A 134 -2.66 -7.87 1.61
CA LYS A 134 -2.63 -9.34 1.68
C LYS A 134 -2.01 -9.97 0.42
N SER A 135 -2.29 -9.43 -0.78
CA SER A 135 -1.70 -9.90 -2.03
C SER A 135 -0.18 -9.69 -2.10
N LEU A 136 0.33 -8.71 -1.36
CA LEU A 136 1.76 -8.46 -1.18
C LEU A 136 2.39 -9.33 -0.07
N GLY A 137 1.62 -10.23 0.55
CA GLY A 137 2.05 -11.08 1.67
C GLY A 137 2.21 -10.33 2.99
N ILE A 138 1.60 -9.15 3.14
CA ILE A 138 1.67 -8.35 4.36
C ILE A 138 0.51 -8.76 5.27
N GLU A 139 0.83 -9.43 6.37
CA GLU A 139 -0.13 -9.76 7.43
C GLU A 139 0.07 -8.84 8.65
N PRO A 140 -1.02 -8.32 9.24
CA PRO A 140 -0.94 -7.50 10.45
C PRO A 140 -0.63 -8.36 11.68
N ASP A 141 0.24 -7.86 12.56
CA ASP A 141 0.41 -8.40 13.91
C ASP A 141 -0.67 -7.88 14.87
N TYR A 142 -1.22 -6.69 14.60
CA TYR A 142 -2.34 -6.11 15.33
C TYR A 142 -3.29 -5.39 14.37
N ILE A 143 -4.57 -5.37 14.73
CA ILE A 143 -5.61 -4.68 13.98
C ILE A 143 -6.33 -3.73 14.94
N ILE A 144 -6.49 -2.46 14.54
CA ILE A 144 -7.20 -1.43 15.31
C ILE A 144 -8.24 -0.79 14.42
N GLY A 145 -9.48 -0.75 14.89
CA GLY A 145 -10.60 -0.11 14.22
C GLY A 145 -11.24 0.95 15.09
N HIS A 146 -11.68 2.03 14.47
CA HIS A 146 -12.50 3.03 15.13
C HIS A 146 -13.82 3.21 14.37
N SER A 147 -14.96 3.11 15.07
CA SER A 147 -16.29 3.28 14.46
C SER A 147 -16.51 2.30 13.31
N VAL A 148 -16.87 2.76 12.12
CA VAL A 148 -17.04 1.90 10.92
C VAL A 148 -15.77 1.15 10.50
N GLY A 149 -14.59 1.61 10.91
CA GLY A 149 -13.35 0.89 10.69
C GLY A 149 -13.33 -0.51 11.34
N GLU A 150 -14.19 -0.81 12.32
CA GLU A 150 -14.34 -2.16 12.87
C GLU A 150 -14.80 -3.19 11.82
N LEU A 151 -15.53 -2.78 10.77
CA LEU A 151 -15.88 -3.66 9.65
C LEU A 151 -14.65 -4.03 8.82
N GLY A 152 -13.76 -3.06 8.56
CA GLY A 152 -12.46 -3.29 7.96
C GLY A 152 -11.60 -4.23 8.80
N CYS A 153 -11.66 -4.10 10.13
CA CYS A 153 -10.95 -5.01 11.05
C CYS A 153 -11.44 -6.45 10.96
N ALA A 154 -12.77 -6.66 10.97
CA ALA A 154 -13.33 -8.00 10.85
C ALA A 154 -12.98 -8.65 9.49
N TYR A 155 -12.85 -7.84 8.43
CA TYR A 155 -12.35 -8.31 7.14
C TYR A 155 -10.85 -8.67 7.17
N ALA A 156 -10.03 -7.83 7.79
CA ALA A 156 -8.61 -8.09 7.94
C ALA A 156 -8.32 -9.37 8.74
N ASP A 157 -9.10 -9.62 9.80
CA ASP A 157 -8.99 -10.76 10.71
C ASP A 157 -9.61 -12.07 10.15
N ASN A 158 -10.04 -12.09 8.87
CA ASN A 158 -10.68 -13.22 8.20
C ASN A 158 -11.97 -13.73 8.87
N LEU A 159 -12.64 -12.90 9.68
CA LEU A 159 -13.90 -13.27 10.35
C LEU A 159 -15.09 -13.45 9.38
N PHE A 160 -14.97 -12.99 8.14
CA PHE A 160 -16.00 -13.13 7.10
C PHE A 160 -15.80 -14.34 6.16
N ASP A 161 -14.70 -15.10 6.30
CA ASP A 161 -14.38 -16.25 5.43
C ASP A 161 -14.89 -17.60 5.99
N SER A 162 -15.95 -17.59 6.81
CA SER A 162 -16.56 -18.80 7.42
C SER A 162 -17.77 -19.34 6.65
#